data_AF-A0A7Y4U3U6-F1
#
_entry.id   AF-A0A7Y4U3U6-F1
#
_cell.length_a   1.000
_cell.length_b   1.000
_cell.length_c   1.000
_cell.angle_alpha   90.00
_cell.angle_beta   90.00
_cell.angle_gamma   90.00
#
_symmetry.space_group_name_H-M   'P 1'
#
loop_
_entity.id
_entity.type
_entity.pdbx_description
1 polymer ?
#
loop_
_entity_poly.entity_id
_entity_poly.type
_entity_poly.pdbx_seq_one_letter_code
_entity_poly.pdbx_strand_id
1 'polypeptide(L)'
;MIPLFPFQQEAVDAVFRDWAAGHQAVVVSLPTGAGKTLVAATIAQRAYHERPEPILVLVPSDEILRQTVDEIAVVWEGIAIGIIQQQIRQWRCPLLVASVATLVRHLDELPPMGLVITDEAHHADAPMWQAIYRAIARRAPHVRHVGLTATPFRTDRGGDAHALAMFPTLSYARSMFDLIAEGFLAPLCGMGIHSAT
;
A
#
# COMPACT_ATOMS: atom_id res chain seq x y z
N MET A 1 -2.03 -17.77 -11.58
CA MET A 1 -2.55 -16.39 -11.57
C MET A 1 -3.92 -16.41 -10.89
N ILE A 2 -4.07 -15.73 -9.76
CA ILE A 2 -5.36 -15.60 -9.07
C ILE A 2 -6.19 -14.56 -9.84
N PRO A 3 -7.41 -14.89 -10.29
CA PRO A 3 -8.26 -13.93 -10.98
C PRO A 3 -8.69 -12.81 -10.02
N LEU A 4 -8.62 -11.56 -10.50
CA LEU A 4 -9.12 -10.40 -9.76
C LEU A 4 -10.64 -10.30 -9.87
N PHE A 5 -11.29 -9.85 -8.80
CA PHE A 5 -12.67 -9.36 -8.90
C PHE A 5 -12.71 -8.08 -9.75
N PRO A 6 -13.86 -7.77 -10.39
CA PRO A 6 -13.99 -6.57 -11.23
C PRO A 6 -13.55 -5.28 -10.55
N PHE A 7 -13.97 -5.05 -9.30
CA PHE A 7 -13.61 -3.85 -8.54
C PHE A 7 -12.10 -3.76 -8.22
N GLN A 8 -11.40 -4.90 -8.10
CA GLN A 8 -9.95 -4.95 -7.88
C GLN A 8 -9.22 -4.58 -9.16
N GLN A 9 -9.67 -5.11 -10.30
CA GLN A 9 -9.14 -4.75 -11.61
C GLN A 9 -9.36 -3.26 -11.92
N GLU A 10 -10.57 -2.74 -11.63
CA GLU A 10 -10.89 -1.31 -11.75
C GLU A 10 -9.94 -0.43 -10.93
N ALA A 11 -9.60 -0.86 -9.70
CA ALA A 11 -8.66 -0.15 -8.84
C ALA A 11 -7.24 -0.13 -9.43
N VAL A 12 -6.76 -1.27 -9.94
CA VAL A 12 -5.46 -1.35 -10.64
C VAL A 12 -5.48 -0.41 -11.84
N ASP A 13 -6.47 -0.49 -12.71
CA ASP A 13 -6.53 0.32 -13.92
C ASP A 13 -6.63 1.82 -13.62
N ALA A 14 -7.33 2.21 -12.55
CA ALA A 14 -7.38 3.59 -12.11
C ALA A 14 -6.00 4.15 -11.73
N VAL A 15 -5.19 3.37 -10.98
CA VAL A 15 -3.82 3.75 -10.61
C VAL A 15 -2.96 4.00 -11.85
N PHE A 16 -2.99 3.09 -12.82
CA PHE A 16 -2.20 3.24 -14.05
C PHE A 16 -2.69 4.39 -14.92
N ARG A 17 -4.00 4.65 -14.98
CA ARG A 17 -4.54 5.84 -15.67
C ARG A 17 -4.04 7.13 -15.05
N ASP A 18 -4.05 7.24 -13.72
CA ASP A 18 -3.57 8.44 -13.02
C ASP A 18 -2.06 8.64 -13.17
N TRP A 19 -1.26 7.56 -13.11
CA TRP A 19 0.16 7.62 -13.43
C TRP A 19 0.43 8.08 -14.87
N ALA A 20 -0.37 7.63 -15.83
CA ALA A 20 -0.27 8.07 -17.22
C ALA A 20 -0.69 9.55 -17.40
N ALA A 21 -1.61 10.05 -16.57
CA ALA A 21 -2.01 11.45 -16.52
C ALA A 21 -0.99 12.37 -15.79
N GLY A 22 0.07 11.80 -15.21
CA GLY A 22 1.13 12.55 -14.53
C GLY A 22 0.96 12.67 -13.01
N HIS A 23 -0.07 12.06 -12.42
CA HIS A 23 -0.24 12.04 -10.97
C HIS A 23 0.73 11.04 -10.33
N GLN A 24 1.90 11.50 -9.85
CA GLN A 24 2.94 10.59 -9.36
C GLN A 24 2.61 9.90 -8.02
N ALA A 25 1.70 10.47 -7.22
CA ALA A 25 1.31 9.93 -5.92
C ALA A 25 -0.21 9.80 -5.81
N VAL A 26 -0.66 8.55 -5.73
CA VAL A 26 -2.08 8.20 -5.76
C VAL A 26 -2.46 7.28 -4.59
N VAL A 27 -3.74 7.25 -4.21
CA VAL A 27 -4.25 6.35 -3.18
C VAL A 27 -5.49 5.59 -3.66
N VAL A 28 -5.56 4.33 -3.25
CA VAL A 28 -6.71 3.45 -3.43
C VAL A 28 -7.35 3.18 -2.07
N SER A 29 -8.65 3.45 -1.98
CA SER A 29 -9.45 3.21 -0.78
C SER A 29 -10.26 1.93 -0.93
N LEU A 30 -9.87 0.87 -0.20
CA LEU A 30 -10.59 -0.40 -0.17
C LEU A 30 -10.73 -0.87 1.28
N PRO A 31 -11.91 -1.39 1.68
CA PRO A 31 -12.12 -1.84 3.04
C PRO A 31 -11.30 -3.11 3.33
N THR A 32 -11.09 -3.38 4.61
CA THR A 32 -10.44 -4.63 5.05
C THR A 32 -11.20 -5.84 4.51
N GLY A 33 -10.46 -6.89 4.11
CA GLY A 33 -11.05 -8.08 3.48
C GLY A 33 -11.29 -7.95 1.98
N ALA A 34 -11.23 -6.76 1.39
CA ALA A 34 -11.40 -6.57 -0.06
C ALA A 34 -10.18 -6.95 -0.92
N GLY A 35 -9.11 -7.48 -0.30
CA GLY A 35 -7.89 -7.92 -1.00
C GLY A 35 -6.94 -6.78 -1.38
N LYS A 36 -6.71 -5.80 -0.48
CA LYS A 36 -5.73 -4.71 -0.70
C LYS A 36 -4.36 -5.23 -1.14
N THR A 37 -3.84 -6.28 -0.50
CA THR A 37 -2.54 -6.85 -0.87
C THR A 37 -2.52 -7.50 -2.25
N LEU A 38 -3.61 -8.13 -2.68
CA LEU A 38 -3.74 -8.69 -4.02
C LEU A 38 -3.69 -7.57 -5.08
N VAL A 39 -4.37 -6.45 -4.81
CA VAL A 39 -4.28 -5.24 -5.64
C VAL A 39 -2.85 -4.69 -5.64
N ALA A 40 -2.21 -4.60 -4.47
CA ALA A 40 -0.82 -4.15 -4.31
C ALA A 40 0.17 -4.99 -5.14
N ALA A 41 0.08 -6.31 -5.03
CA ALA A 41 0.94 -7.25 -5.73
C ALA A 41 0.72 -7.19 -7.25
N THR A 42 -0.54 -7.04 -7.69
CA THR A 42 -0.85 -6.87 -9.13
C THR A 42 -0.28 -5.56 -9.67
N ILE A 43 -0.41 -4.45 -8.93
CA ILE A 43 0.19 -3.17 -9.29
C ILE A 43 1.71 -3.32 -9.39
N ALA A 44 2.35 -3.96 -8.40
CA ALA A 44 3.79 -4.18 -8.39
C ALA A 44 4.25 -4.98 -9.63
N GLN A 45 3.59 -6.11 -9.89
CA GLN A 45 3.92 -6.98 -11.02
C GLN A 45 3.76 -6.25 -12.36
N ARG A 46 2.62 -5.59 -12.59
CA ARG A 46 2.37 -4.84 -13.82
C ARG A 46 3.36 -3.69 -14.00
N ALA A 47 3.62 -2.91 -12.93
CA ALA A 47 4.55 -1.79 -12.99
C ALA A 47 5.98 -2.26 -13.32
N TYR A 48 6.42 -3.37 -12.73
CA TYR A 48 7.73 -3.95 -13.01
C TYR A 48 7.85 -4.47 -14.45
N HIS A 49 6.79 -5.07 -15.00
CA HIS A 49 6.77 -5.50 -16.40
C HIS A 49 6.79 -4.32 -17.39
N GLU A 50 6.14 -3.20 -17.06
CA GLU A 50 6.21 -1.96 -17.86
C GLU A 50 7.58 -1.29 -17.75
N ARG A 51 8.16 -1.26 -16.55
CA ARG A 51 9.47 -0.65 -16.26
C ARG A 51 10.16 -1.45 -15.15
N PRO A 52 11.22 -2.22 -15.46
CA PRO A 52 11.87 -3.14 -14.52
C PRO A 52 12.77 -2.39 -13.53
N GLU A 53 12.16 -1.62 -12.64
CA GLU A 53 12.81 -0.87 -11.58
C GLU A 53 12.49 -1.43 -10.20
N PRO A 54 13.39 -1.23 -9.20
CA PRO A 54 13.15 -1.72 -7.85
C PRO A 54 11.85 -1.18 -7.25
N ILE A 55 11.09 -2.07 -6.61
CA ILE A 55 9.83 -1.78 -5.95
C ILE A 55 10.02 -1.89 -4.44
N LEU A 56 9.49 -0.92 -3.69
CA LEU A 56 9.45 -0.96 -2.24
C LEU A 56 7.99 -1.06 -1.77
N VAL A 57 7.68 -2.11 -1.01
CA VAL A 57 6.42 -2.27 -0.27
C VAL A 57 6.67 -1.91 1.19
N LEU A 58 6.04 -0.83 1.65
CA LEU A 58 6.07 -0.38 3.04
C LEU A 58 4.88 -0.95 3.80
N VAL A 59 5.17 -1.58 4.92
CA VAL A 59 4.15 -2.12 5.84
C VAL A 59 4.29 -1.49 7.23
N PRO A 60 3.19 -1.37 7.99
CA PRO A 60 3.21 -0.66 9.27
C PRO A 60 3.99 -1.41 10.37
N SER A 61 4.09 -2.75 10.31
CA SER A 61 4.74 -3.55 11.35
C SER A 61 5.48 -4.77 10.81
N ASP A 62 6.32 -5.36 11.67
CA ASP A 62 7.08 -6.58 11.36
C ASP A 62 6.17 -7.81 11.24
N GLU A 63 5.06 -7.84 11.98
CA GLU A 63 4.07 -8.92 11.93
C GLU A 63 3.37 -8.96 10.57
N ILE A 64 2.94 -7.79 10.06
CA ILE A 64 2.26 -7.66 8.75
C ILE A 64 3.21 -7.94 7.58
N LEU A 65 4.51 -7.70 7.76
CA LEU A 65 5.53 -7.92 6.73
C LEU A 65 5.50 -9.35 6.20
N ARG A 66 5.49 -10.36 7.08
CA ARG A 66 5.56 -11.77 6.67
C ARG A 66 4.33 -12.16 5.85
N GLN A 67 3.15 -11.77 6.32
CA GLN A 67 1.91 -11.98 5.60
C GLN A 67 1.94 -11.33 4.21
N THR A 68 2.45 -10.10 4.13
CA THR A 68 2.59 -9.38 2.85
C THR A 68 3.52 -10.11 1.89
N VAL A 69 4.65 -10.65 2.37
CA VAL A 69 5.59 -11.44 1.57
C VAL A 69 4.92 -12.69 1.01
N ASP A 70 4.21 -13.44 1.86
CA ASP A 70 3.53 -14.68 1.45
C ASP A 70 2.44 -14.40 0.41
N GLU A 71 1.64 -13.35 0.62
CA GLU A 71 0.58 -12.96 -0.32
C GLU A 71 1.15 -12.48 -1.67
N ILE A 72 2.24 -11.71 -1.67
CA ILE A 72 2.92 -11.30 -2.91
C ILE A 72 3.48 -12.51 -3.65
N ALA A 73 4.10 -13.46 -2.94
CA ALA A 73 4.70 -14.65 -3.55
C ALA A 73 3.67 -15.56 -4.25
N VAL A 74 2.42 -15.57 -3.76
CA VAL A 74 1.31 -16.28 -4.41
C VAL A 74 0.87 -15.61 -5.72
N VAL A 75 0.88 -14.28 -5.76
CA VAL A 75 0.46 -13.51 -6.95
C VAL A 75 1.54 -13.49 -8.01
N TRP A 76 2.80 -13.30 -7.59
CA TRP A 76 3.95 -13.15 -8.45
C TRP A 76 4.97 -14.25 -8.20
N GLU A 77 4.67 -15.43 -8.75
CA GLU A 77 5.54 -16.60 -8.63
C GLU A 77 6.94 -16.32 -9.23
N GLY A 78 7.99 -16.69 -8.49
CA GLY A 78 9.38 -16.61 -8.95
C GLY A 78 10.07 -15.25 -8.77
N ILE A 79 9.38 -14.22 -8.25
CA ILE A 79 10.03 -12.95 -7.93
C ILE A 79 10.94 -13.10 -6.71
N ALA A 80 12.16 -12.57 -6.78
CA ALA A 80 13.03 -12.47 -5.63
C ALA A 80 12.57 -11.32 -4.73
N ILE A 81 12.19 -11.64 -3.49
CA ILE A 81 11.72 -10.68 -2.48
C ILE A 81 12.81 -10.45 -1.44
N GLY A 82 13.22 -9.20 -1.26
CA GLY A 82 14.14 -8.79 -0.22
C GLY A 82 13.39 -8.31 1.01
N ILE A 83 13.76 -8.84 2.19
CA ILE A 83 13.16 -8.46 3.47
C ILE A 83 14.04 -7.43 4.18
N ILE A 84 13.42 -6.33 4.64
CA ILE A 84 14.01 -5.33 5.52
C ILE A 84 13.23 -5.32 6.85
N GLN A 85 13.69 -6.13 7.80
CA GLN A 85 13.02 -6.39 9.08
C GLN A 85 14.07 -6.56 10.17
N GLN A 86 13.99 -5.77 11.23
CA GLN A 86 14.91 -5.85 12.38
C GLN A 86 16.39 -5.80 11.95
N GLN A 87 17.11 -6.91 12.06
CA GLN A 87 18.52 -7.04 11.67
C GLN A 87 18.71 -7.56 10.23
N ILE A 88 17.64 -8.02 9.58
CA ILE A 88 17.64 -8.56 8.22
C ILE A 88 17.52 -7.40 7.23
N ARG A 89 18.46 -7.33 6.28
CA ARG A 89 18.55 -6.25 5.27
C ARG A 89 18.96 -6.82 3.91
N GLN A 90 17.99 -7.28 3.13
CA GLN A 90 18.22 -7.85 1.79
C GLN A 90 17.92 -6.83 0.69
N TRP A 91 18.86 -5.91 0.43
CA TRP A 91 18.65 -4.79 -0.51
C TRP A 91 18.70 -5.16 -1.99
N ARG A 92 19.28 -6.32 -2.34
CA ARG A 92 19.57 -6.72 -3.74
C ARG A 92 18.47 -7.61 -4.32
N CYS A 93 17.25 -7.12 -4.30
CA CYS A 93 16.08 -7.80 -4.85
C CYS A 93 15.22 -6.82 -5.67
N PRO A 94 14.54 -7.28 -6.73
CA PRO A 94 13.65 -6.45 -7.54
C PRO A 94 12.44 -5.92 -6.75
N LEU A 95 11.97 -6.67 -5.74
CA LEU A 95 10.92 -6.24 -4.83
C LEU A 95 11.44 -6.32 -3.39
N LEU A 96 11.33 -5.22 -2.66
CA LEU A 96 11.67 -5.10 -1.25
C LEU A 96 10.39 -4.97 -0.43
N VAL A 97 10.27 -5.72 0.65
CA VAL A 97 9.22 -5.51 1.66
C VAL A 97 9.89 -5.05 2.95
N ALA A 98 9.46 -3.90 3.47
CA ALA A 98 10.10 -3.25 4.60
C ALA A 98 9.09 -2.77 5.63
N SER A 99 9.35 -3.05 6.90
CA SER A 99 8.59 -2.42 7.97
C SER A 99 9.07 -0.99 8.16
N VAL A 100 8.13 -0.06 8.34
CA VAL A 100 8.45 1.36 8.51
C VAL A 100 9.39 1.61 9.68
N ALA A 101 9.15 0.93 10.81
CA ALA A 101 9.97 1.03 12.00
C ALA A 101 11.42 0.60 11.77
N THR A 102 11.66 -0.37 10.89
CA THR A 102 13.02 -0.81 10.54
C THR A 102 13.63 0.13 9.51
N LEU A 103 12.94 0.41 8.41
CA LEU A 103 13.49 1.16 7.29
C LEU A 103 13.93 2.58 7.68
N VAL A 104 13.18 3.26 8.56
CA VAL A 104 13.51 4.62 9.00
C VAL A 104 14.88 4.72 9.68
N ARG A 105 15.42 3.61 10.19
CA ARG A 105 16.74 3.54 10.83
C ARG A 105 17.89 3.27 9.85
N HIS A 106 17.59 2.92 8.60
CA HIS A 106 18.55 2.47 7.58
C HIS A 106 18.37 3.21 6.24
N LEU A 107 17.94 4.48 6.30
CA LEU A 107 17.64 5.29 5.11
C LEU A 107 18.87 5.61 4.25
N ASP A 108 20.06 5.50 4.80
CA ASP A 108 21.34 5.65 4.13
C ASP A 108 21.60 4.50 3.14
N GLU A 109 21.19 3.28 3.50
CA GLU A 109 21.34 2.05 2.71
C GLU A 109 20.28 1.89 1.60
N LEU A 110 19.20 2.67 1.64
CA LEU A 110 18.06 2.54 0.72
C LEU A 110 18.47 2.83 -0.75
N PRO A 111 18.29 1.87 -1.69
CA PRO A 111 18.57 2.10 -3.11
C PRO A 111 17.52 3.03 -3.76
N PRO A 112 17.80 3.57 -4.96
CA PRO A 112 16.80 4.28 -5.76
C PRO A 112 15.64 3.34 -6.14
N MET A 113 14.40 3.79 -5.91
CA MET A 113 13.18 3.02 -6.17
C MET A 113 12.43 3.57 -7.39
N GLY A 114 11.83 2.70 -8.19
CA GLY A 114 10.92 3.09 -9.28
C GLY A 114 9.47 3.20 -8.81
N LEU A 115 9.08 2.40 -7.81
CA LEU A 115 7.74 2.39 -7.23
C LEU A 115 7.81 2.18 -5.72
N VAL A 116 6.98 2.92 -4.99
CA VAL A 116 6.72 2.74 -3.57
C VAL A 116 5.24 2.44 -3.36
N ILE A 117 4.96 1.26 -2.84
CA ILE A 117 3.63 0.83 -2.42
C ILE A 117 3.56 0.97 -0.91
N THR A 118 2.54 1.65 -0.41
CA THR A 118 2.34 1.89 1.02
C THR A 118 1.06 1.22 1.47
N ASP A 119 1.18 0.19 2.30
CA ASP A 119 0.04 -0.36 3.01
C ASP A 119 -0.28 0.47 4.26
N GLU A 120 -1.55 0.53 4.62
CA GLU A 120 -2.09 1.44 5.65
C GLU A 120 -1.66 2.90 5.45
N ALA A 121 -1.84 3.39 4.22
CA ALA A 121 -1.48 4.74 3.79
C ALA A 121 -2.09 5.88 4.62
N HIS A 122 -3.11 5.60 5.44
CA HIS A 122 -3.62 6.56 6.41
C HIS A 122 -2.58 7.02 7.44
N HIS A 123 -1.46 6.29 7.60
CA HIS A 123 -0.32 6.70 8.42
C HIS A 123 0.74 7.54 7.69
N ALA A 124 0.60 7.77 6.38
CA ALA A 124 1.64 8.35 5.55
C ALA A 124 2.13 9.75 6.00
N ASP A 125 1.29 10.51 6.68
CA ASP A 125 1.65 11.85 7.16
C ASP A 125 2.39 11.83 8.52
N ALA A 126 2.58 10.66 9.13
CA ALA A 126 3.33 10.54 10.37
C ALA A 126 4.84 10.79 10.15
N PRO A 127 5.57 11.32 11.15
CA PRO A 127 6.96 11.75 10.98
C PRO A 127 7.91 10.67 10.44
N MET A 128 7.75 9.41 10.85
CA MET A 128 8.59 8.29 10.40
C MET A 128 8.39 8.00 8.91
N TRP A 129 7.13 7.93 8.46
CA TRP A 129 6.78 7.73 7.05
C TRP A 129 7.31 8.86 6.18
N GLN A 130 7.10 10.10 6.62
CA GLN A 130 7.59 11.29 5.95
C GLN A 130 9.13 11.32 5.84
N ALA A 131 9.85 10.79 6.82
CA ALA A 131 11.31 10.65 6.74
C ALA A 131 11.73 9.67 5.62
N ILE A 132 11.02 8.55 5.48
CA ILE A 132 11.24 7.58 4.40
C ILE A 132 10.97 8.24 3.04
N TYR A 133 9.81 8.88 2.85
CA TYR A 133 9.47 9.53 1.57
C TYR A 133 10.48 10.60 1.15
N ARG A 134 10.93 11.44 2.10
CA ARG A 134 11.99 12.42 1.82
C ARG A 134 13.31 11.76 1.41
N ALA A 135 13.68 10.65 2.04
CA ALA A 135 14.91 9.93 1.68
C ALA A 135 14.82 9.29 0.29
N ILE A 136 13.64 8.80 -0.09
CA ILE A 136 13.36 8.26 -1.43
C ILE A 136 13.40 9.37 -2.47
N ALA A 137 12.67 10.48 -2.25
CA ALA A 137 12.58 11.58 -3.21
C ALA A 137 13.95 12.19 -3.55
N ARG A 138 14.89 12.24 -2.59
CA ARG A 138 16.28 12.69 -2.83
C ARG A 138 17.07 11.76 -3.74
N ARG A 139 16.75 10.47 -3.76
CA ARG A 139 17.46 9.43 -4.54
C ARG A 139 16.78 9.11 -5.87
N ALA A 140 15.46 9.23 -5.92
CA ALA A 140 14.62 8.87 -7.06
C ALA A 140 13.48 9.90 -7.22
N PRO A 141 13.72 11.06 -7.87
CA PRO A 141 12.73 12.14 -7.98
C PRO A 141 11.53 11.79 -8.89
N HIS A 142 11.64 10.75 -9.71
CA HIS A 142 10.57 10.29 -10.60
C HIS A 142 9.85 9.03 -10.09
N VAL A 143 10.07 8.67 -8.83
CA VAL A 143 9.44 7.51 -8.20
C VAL A 143 7.91 7.65 -8.25
N ARG A 144 7.22 6.56 -8.55
CA ARG A 144 5.75 6.50 -8.41
C ARG A 144 5.39 6.06 -6.99
N HIS A 145 4.32 6.60 -6.46
CA HIS A 145 3.78 6.24 -5.17
C HIS A 145 2.33 5.77 -5.31
N VAL A 146 1.99 4.68 -4.64
CA VAL A 146 0.60 4.24 -4.43
C VAL A 146 0.38 3.89 -2.97
N GLY A 147 -0.65 4.48 -2.38
CA GLY A 147 -1.15 4.14 -1.05
C GLY A 147 -2.35 3.22 -1.14
N LEU A 148 -2.44 2.27 -0.22
CA LEU A 148 -3.61 1.42 -0.01
C LEU A 148 -4.09 1.61 1.42
N THR A 149 -5.39 1.86 1.61
CA THR A 149 -5.95 2.08 2.94
C THR A 149 -7.46 1.84 2.92
N ALA A 150 -8.06 1.54 4.06
CA ALA A 150 -9.52 1.57 4.20
C ALA A 150 -10.04 3.00 4.47
N THR A 151 -9.15 3.89 4.89
CA THR A 151 -9.46 5.26 5.34
C THR A 151 -8.52 6.24 4.62
N PRO A 152 -8.91 6.81 3.47
CA PRO A 152 -8.04 7.67 2.66
C PRO A 152 -7.95 9.11 3.22
N PHE A 153 -8.25 9.28 4.50
CA PHE A 153 -8.30 10.56 5.18
C PHE A 153 -7.61 10.46 6.53
N ARG A 154 -7.06 11.58 6.98
CA ARG A 154 -6.62 11.76 8.36
C ARG A 154 -7.65 12.59 9.11
N THR A 155 -8.10 12.09 10.26
CA THR A 155 -8.87 12.88 11.20
C THR A 155 -7.92 13.68 12.09
N ASP A 156 -8.11 14.98 12.18
CA ASP A 156 -7.35 15.82 13.10
C ASP A 156 -7.92 15.76 14.54
N ARG A 157 -7.30 16.50 15.47
CA ARG A 157 -7.77 16.55 16.87
C ARG A 157 -9.13 17.26 17.02
N GLY A 158 -9.57 18.00 16.01
CA GLY A 158 -10.87 18.68 15.95
C GLY A 158 -11.99 17.80 15.41
N GLY A 159 -11.66 16.67 14.79
CA GLY A 159 -12.62 15.75 14.16
C GLY A 159 -12.77 15.95 12.65
N ASP A 160 -12.06 16.91 12.07
CA ASP A 160 -12.12 17.20 10.65
C ASP A 160 -11.27 16.20 9.86
N ALA A 161 -11.86 15.64 8.80
CA ALA A 161 -11.20 14.72 7.90
C ALA A 161 -10.53 15.47 6.75
N HIS A 162 -9.23 15.27 6.59
CA HIS A 162 -8.45 15.84 5.50
C HIS A 162 -7.84 14.75 4.62
N ALA A 163 -7.66 15.05 3.33
CA ALA A 163 -6.91 14.19 2.42
C ALA A 163 -5.47 13.99 2.93
N LEU A 164 -4.90 12.83 2.62
CA LEU A 164 -3.51 12.51 2.96
C LEU A 164 -2.57 13.40 2.15
N ALA A 165 -1.71 14.17 2.81
CA ALA A 165 -0.84 15.13 2.12
C ALA A 165 0.13 14.44 1.15
N MET A 166 0.60 13.23 1.50
CA MET A 166 1.44 12.41 0.63
C MET A 166 0.71 11.90 -0.62
N PHE A 167 -0.61 11.74 -0.58
CA PHE A 167 -1.42 11.13 -1.64
C PHE A 167 -2.62 12.03 -2.01
N PRO A 168 -2.39 13.11 -2.77
CA PRO A 168 -3.44 14.07 -3.09
C PRO A 168 -4.50 13.53 -4.06
N THR A 169 -4.21 12.44 -4.78
CA THR A 169 -5.10 11.86 -5.80
C THR A 169 -5.72 10.57 -5.30
N LEU A 170 -7.03 10.56 -5.07
CA LEU A 170 -7.80 9.35 -4.81
C LEU A 170 -8.18 8.69 -6.14
N SER A 171 -7.41 7.69 -6.58
CA SER A 171 -7.64 7.00 -7.86
C SER A 171 -8.92 6.17 -7.86
N TYR A 172 -9.21 5.53 -6.73
CA TYR A 172 -10.31 4.59 -6.64
C TYR A 172 -10.77 4.44 -5.20
N ALA A 173 -12.09 4.30 -5.00
CA ALA A 173 -12.68 4.01 -3.71
C ALA A 173 -13.88 3.08 -3.85
N ARG A 174 -13.99 2.11 -2.95
CA ARG A 174 -15.23 1.37 -2.68
C ARG A 174 -15.47 1.34 -1.18
N SER A 175 -16.73 1.45 -0.77
CA SER A 175 -17.09 1.30 0.65
C SER A 175 -17.31 -0.17 1.00
N MET A 176 -17.23 -0.49 2.29
CA MET A 176 -17.62 -1.80 2.80
C MET A 176 -19.07 -2.14 2.47
N PHE A 177 -19.98 -1.15 2.53
CA PHE A 177 -21.39 -1.35 2.23
C PHE A 177 -21.63 -1.70 0.76
N ASP A 178 -20.91 -1.05 -0.16
CA ASP A 178 -21.00 -1.38 -1.60
C ASP A 178 -20.59 -2.83 -1.85
N LEU A 179 -19.46 -3.24 -1.28
CA LEU A 179 -18.94 -4.60 -1.48
C LEU A 179 -19.80 -5.68 -0.79
N ILE A 180 -20.46 -5.36 0.32
CA ILE A 180 -21.47 -6.25 0.93
C ILE A 180 -22.70 -6.36 0.01
N ALA A 181 -23.21 -5.23 -0.49
CA ALA A 181 -24.38 -5.20 -1.37
C ALA A 181 -24.14 -5.95 -2.69
N GLU A 182 -22.92 -5.89 -3.23
CA GLU A 182 -22.48 -6.60 -4.43
C GLU A 182 -22.12 -8.09 -4.16
N GLY A 183 -22.16 -8.55 -2.90
CA GLY A 183 -21.88 -9.93 -2.53
C GLY A 183 -20.39 -10.32 -2.48
N PHE A 184 -19.48 -9.33 -2.54
CA PHE A 184 -18.03 -9.56 -2.41
C PHE A 184 -17.55 -9.67 -0.97
N LEU A 185 -18.30 -9.11 0.00
CA LEU A 185 -18.03 -9.23 1.44
C LEU A 185 -19.20 -9.86 2.18
N ALA A 186 -18.90 -10.55 3.29
CA ALA A 186 -19.91 -11.09 4.17
C ALA A 186 -20.71 -9.96 4.88
N PRO A 187 -22.00 -10.17 5.18
CA PRO A 187 -22.81 -9.20 5.92
C PRO A 187 -22.20 -8.86 7.28
N LEU A 188 -22.27 -7.58 7.67
CA LEU A 188 -21.83 -7.13 8.99
C LEU A 188 -22.87 -7.52 10.06
N CYS A 189 -22.48 -8.36 11.01
CA CYS A 189 -23.29 -8.71 12.18
C CYS A 189 -22.65 -8.12 13.43
N GLY A 190 -23.32 -7.18 14.10
CA GLY A 190 -22.88 -6.60 15.37
C GLY A 190 -23.76 -7.06 16.53
N MET A 191 -23.16 -7.44 17.65
CA MET A 191 -23.86 -7.65 18.92
C MET A 191 -23.45 -6.58 19.92
N GLY A 192 -24.39 -5.72 20.30
CA GLY A 192 -24.19 -4.73 21.37
C GLY A 192 -24.26 -5.42 22.73
N ILE A 193 -23.18 -5.36 23.51
CA ILE A 193 -23.16 -5.85 24.89
C ILE A 193 -23.46 -4.65 25.80
N HIS A 194 -24.63 -4.65 26.41
CA HIS A 194 -24.98 -3.67 27.44
C HIS A 194 -24.68 -4.28 28.81
N SER A 195 -23.66 -3.75 29.49
CA SER A 195 -23.44 -4.07 30.91
C SER A 195 -24.43 -3.29 31.75
N ALA A 196 -25.26 -3.98 32.53
CA ALA A 196 -26.06 -3.34 33.58
C ALA A 196 -25.11 -2.87 34.70
N THR A 197 -24.98 -1.54 34.84
CA THR A 197 -24.46 -0.88 36.04
C THR A 197 -25.45 -0.98 37.17
#